data_AF-A0A1L3JIZ8-F1
#
_entry.id   AF-A0A1L3JIZ8-F1
#
_cell.length_a   1.000
_cell.length_b   1.000
_cell.length_c   1.000
_cell.angle_alpha   90.00
_cell.angle_beta   90.00
_cell.angle_gamma   90.00
#
_symmetry.space_group_name_H-M   'P 1'
#
loop_
_entity.id
_entity.type
_entity.pdbx_description
1 polymer ?
#
loop_
_entity_poly.entity_id
_entity_poly.type
_entity_poly.pdbx_seq_one_letter_code
_entity_poly.pdbx_strand_id
1 'polypeptide(L)'
;MEFPKENTLNNWLTENKNPEIDRFIERNLEITQKVCSILKKKGIKKSEFAKMLNKRPSEVTKWLSGLHNLTLKSITKMEVALNTNLLNPEPQYVYLGMVEGGSNEVATAKDNYEQTYYTQEAV
;
A
#
# COMPACT_ATOMS: atom_id res chain seq x y z
N MET A 1 9.77 -8.63 6.62
CA MET A 1 9.48 -7.34 7.30
C MET A 1 9.46 -7.63 8.80
N GLU A 2 10.38 -7.07 9.59
CA GLU A 2 10.36 -7.29 11.04
C GLU A 2 9.42 -6.28 11.71
N PHE A 3 8.35 -6.78 12.32
CA PHE A 3 7.43 -6.01 13.14
C PHE A 3 8.11 -5.64 14.48
N PRO A 4 7.73 -4.53 15.14
CA PRO A 4 8.34 -4.09 16.39
C PRO A 4 8.34 -5.20 17.47
N LYS A 5 9.45 -5.31 18.20
CA LYS A 5 9.69 -6.37 19.19
C LYS A 5 8.71 -6.27 20.36
N GLU A 6 8.06 -7.40 20.63
CA GLU A 6 6.96 -7.62 21.59
C GLU A 6 5.65 -6.90 21.26
N ASN A 7 4.94 -7.41 20.25
CA ASN A 7 3.54 -7.12 20.02
C ASN A 7 2.75 -8.42 20.22
N THR A 8 1.67 -8.39 21.00
CA THR A 8 0.71 -9.51 21.15
C THR A 8 0.25 -10.09 19.82
N LEU A 9 0.29 -9.27 18.75
CA LEU A 9 0.05 -9.70 17.38
C LEU A 9 1.06 -10.75 16.87
N ASN A 10 2.35 -10.59 17.14
CA ASN A 10 3.39 -11.49 16.60
C ASN A 10 3.26 -12.89 17.20
N ASN A 11 2.98 -12.96 18.51
CA ASN A 11 2.76 -14.24 19.20
C ASN A 11 1.51 -14.92 18.63
N TRP A 12 0.41 -14.17 18.47
CA TRP A 12 -0.83 -14.69 17.91
C TRP A 12 -0.69 -15.18 16.45
N LEU A 13 0.04 -14.46 15.60
CA LEU A 13 0.31 -14.86 14.21
C LEU A 13 1.19 -16.11 14.12
N THR A 14 2.16 -16.23 15.03
CA THR A 14 3.04 -17.42 15.07
C THR A 14 2.26 -18.68 15.48
N GLU A 15 1.28 -18.53 16.36
CA GLU A 15 0.40 -19.59 16.84
C GLU A 15 -0.74 -19.93 15.85
N ASN A 16 -1.23 -18.95 15.08
CA ASN A 16 -2.38 -19.08 14.17
C ASN A 16 -1.95 -18.85 12.72
N LYS A 17 -1.03 -19.66 12.22
CA LYS A 17 -0.50 -19.57 10.85
C LYS A 17 -1.60 -19.81 9.81
N ASN A 18 -2.21 -18.71 9.35
CA ASN A 18 -3.11 -18.70 8.21
C ASN A 18 -2.57 -17.67 7.20
N PRO A 19 -2.10 -18.10 6.01
CA PRO A 19 -1.53 -17.21 5.01
C PRO A 19 -2.51 -16.11 4.56
N GLU A 20 -3.82 -16.36 4.64
CA GLU A 20 -4.85 -15.36 4.34
C GLU A 20 -4.83 -14.21 5.36
N ILE A 21 -4.72 -14.55 6.65
CA ILE A 21 -4.72 -13.56 7.74
C ILE A 21 -3.42 -12.76 7.73
N ASP A 22 -2.29 -13.42 7.49
CA ASP A 22 -0.99 -12.77 7.35
C ASP A 22 -1.01 -11.76 6.19
N ARG A 23 -1.49 -12.20 5.01
CA ARG A 23 -1.59 -11.35 3.83
C ARG A 23 -2.59 -10.20 4.03
N PHE A 24 -3.69 -10.45 4.73
CA PHE A 24 -4.65 -9.42 5.08
C PHE A 24 -4.02 -8.33 5.95
N ILE A 25 -3.33 -8.70 7.03
CA ILE A 25 -2.66 -7.75 7.95
C ILE A 25 -1.58 -6.96 7.22
N GLU A 26 -0.76 -7.64 6.41
CA GLU A 26 0.28 -7.01 5.59
C GLU A 26 -0.32 -5.93 4.68
N ARG A 27 -1.34 -6.26 3.87
CA ARG A 27 -2.02 -5.29 3.01
C ARG A 27 -2.60 -4.12 3.77
N ASN A 28 -3.20 -4.38 4.92
CA ASN A 28 -3.81 -3.35 5.75
C ASN A 28 -2.76 -2.37 6.30
N LEU A 29 -1.59 -2.90 6.66
CA LEU A 29 -0.44 -2.10 7.11
C LEU A 29 0.16 -1.29 5.96
N GLU A 30 0.36 -1.88 4.77
CA GLU A 30 0.89 -1.20 3.59
C GLU A 30 0.07 0.04 3.23
N ILE A 31 -1.26 -0.11 3.14
CA ILE A 31 -2.19 1.00 2.86
C ILE A 31 -2.05 2.10 3.92
N THR A 32 -2.03 1.70 5.19
CA THR A 32 -1.92 2.62 6.32
C THR A 32 -0.61 3.40 6.31
N GLN A 33 0.50 2.72 6.03
CA GLN A 33 1.83 3.34 5.93
C GLN A 33 1.92 4.29 4.74
N LYS A 34 1.32 3.93 3.60
CA LYS A 34 1.22 4.80 2.42
C LYS A 34 0.46 6.08 2.75
N VAL A 35 -0.69 5.97 3.41
CA VAL A 35 -1.46 7.14 3.89
C VAL A 35 -0.61 8.00 4.82
N CYS A 36 0.03 7.41 5.83
CA CYS A 36 0.89 8.16 6.76
C CYS A 36 2.05 8.87 6.04
N SER A 37 2.63 8.24 5.03
CA SER A 37 3.71 8.82 4.22
C SER A 37 3.22 10.00 3.39
N ILE A 38 2.04 9.90 2.79
CA ILE A 38 1.42 10.98 2.02
C ILE A 38 1.08 12.16 2.94
N LEU A 39 0.51 11.90 4.12
CA LEU A 39 0.22 12.94 5.12
C LEU A 39 1.50 13.69 5.53
N LYS A 40 2.59 12.96 5.81
CA LYS A 40 3.89 13.57 6.12
C LYS A 40 4.42 14.42 4.96
N LYS A 41 4.40 13.89 3.73
CA LYS A 41 4.85 14.62 2.53
C LYS A 41 4.05 15.90 2.28
N LYS A 42 2.74 15.88 2.55
CA LYS A 42 1.84 17.04 2.38
C LYS A 42 1.78 17.96 3.61
N GLY A 43 2.48 17.64 4.70
CA GLY A 43 2.41 18.41 5.95
C GLY A 43 1.07 18.35 6.68
N ILE A 44 0.20 17.40 6.33
CA ILE A 44 -1.17 17.29 6.87
C ILE A 44 -1.12 16.60 8.24
N LYS A 45 -1.69 17.24 9.27
CA LYS A 45 -1.81 16.64 10.60
C LYS A 45 -2.95 15.62 10.64
N LYS A 46 -2.87 14.60 11.50
CA LYS A 46 -3.93 13.59 11.67
C LYS A 46 -5.30 14.21 12.02
N SER A 47 -5.30 15.29 12.80
CA SER A 47 -6.53 16.02 13.18
C SER A 47 -7.17 16.72 11.99
N GLU A 48 -6.36 17.30 11.10
CA GLU A 48 -6.82 17.92 9.86
C GLU A 48 -7.32 16.87 8.88
N PHE A 49 -6.60 15.76 8.73
CA PHE A 49 -7.05 14.64 7.92
C PHE A 49 -8.41 14.08 8.39
N ALA A 50 -8.65 14.02 9.70
CA ALA A 50 -9.95 13.64 10.25
C ALA A 50 -11.08 14.62 9.85
N LYS A 51 -10.78 15.93 9.80
CA LYS A 51 -11.72 16.93 9.28
C LYS A 51 -11.99 16.73 7.79
N MET A 52 -10.94 16.50 6.98
CA MET A 52 -11.08 16.20 5.54
C MET A 52 -11.98 14.99 5.27
N LEU A 53 -11.88 13.98 6.13
CA LEU A 53 -12.71 12.77 6.05
C LEU A 53 -14.10 12.95 6.68
N ASN A 54 -14.42 14.09 7.29
CA ASN A 54 -15.62 14.28 8.11
C ASN A 54 -15.81 13.13 9.11
N LYS A 55 -14.76 12.84 9.90
CA LYS A 55 -14.68 11.74 10.86
C LYS A 55 -14.05 12.18 12.17
N ARG A 56 -14.29 11.42 13.25
CA ARG A 56 -13.68 11.69 14.54
C ARG A 56 -12.17 11.38 14.51
N PRO A 57 -11.32 12.17 15.18
CA PRO A 57 -9.88 11.89 15.25
C PRO A 57 -9.56 10.50 15.80
N SER A 58 -10.37 9.98 16.71
CA SER A 58 -10.22 8.63 17.26
C SER A 58 -10.47 7.52 16.24
N GLU A 59 -11.46 7.69 15.34
CA GLU A 59 -11.71 6.75 14.24
C GLU A 59 -10.54 6.72 13.26
N VAL A 60 -10.04 7.90 12.87
CA VAL A 60 -8.90 8.01 11.95
C VAL A 60 -7.62 7.47 12.59
N THR A 61 -7.42 7.68 13.89
CA THR A 61 -6.26 7.10 14.60
C THR A 61 -6.33 5.58 14.60
N LYS A 62 -7.53 4.98 14.74
CA LYS A 62 -7.72 3.52 14.63
C LYS A 62 -7.47 3.01 13.22
N TRP A 63 -7.93 3.73 12.19
CA TRP A 63 -7.62 3.37 10.81
C TRP A 63 -6.12 3.41 10.53
N LEU A 64 -5.43 4.43 11.06
CA LEU A 64 -4.01 4.63 10.86
C LEU A 64 -3.10 3.78 11.78
N SER A 65 -3.66 2.88 12.60
CA SER A 65 -2.85 1.94 13.38
C SER A 65 -2.43 0.71 12.59
N GLY A 66 -3.10 0.41 11.47
CA GLY A 66 -2.88 -0.80 10.66
C GLY A 66 -3.50 -2.07 11.26
N LEU A 67 -3.98 -2.01 12.51
CA LEU A 67 -4.56 -3.16 13.24
C LEU A 67 -6.08 -3.23 13.14
N HIS A 68 -6.71 -2.21 12.57
CA HIS A 68 -8.15 -2.19 12.36
C HIS A 68 -8.48 -2.52 10.91
N ASN A 69 -9.46 -3.38 10.69
CA ASN A 69 -9.94 -3.69 9.35
C ASN A 69 -10.36 -2.41 8.60
N LEU A 70 -9.79 -2.20 7.41
CA LEU A 70 -10.18 -1.13 6.49
C LEU A 70 -11.15 -1.68 5.46
N THR A 71 -12.33 -1.07 5.37
CA THR A 71 -13.27 -1.37 4.28
C THR A 71 -12.84 -0.66 3.00
N LEU A 72 -13.24 -1.18 1.84
CA LEU A 72 -13.05 -0.50 0.55
C LEU A 72 -13.60 0.93 0.61
N LYS A 73 -14.77 1.13 1.22
CA LYS A 73 -15.38 2.46 1.43
C LYS A 73 -14.47 3.39 2.23
N SER A 74 -13.80 2.89 3.26
CA SER A 74 -12.84 3.68 4.05
C SER A 74 -11.63 4.07 3.21
N ILE A 75 -11.11 3.13 2.41
CA ILE A 75 -9.95 3.36 1.52
C ILE A 75 -10.29 4.39 0.45
N THR A 76 -11.39 4.21 -0.28
CA THR A 76 -11.85 5.17 -1.29
C THR A 76 -12.08 6.56 -0.70
N LYS A 77 -12.58 6.66 0.53
CA LYS A 77 -12.73 7.95 1.20
C LYS A 77 -11.38 8.65 1.42
N MET A 78 -10.36 7.89 1.80
CA MET A 78 -9.00 8.41 1.96
C MET A 78 -8.38 8.80 0.62
N GLU A 79 -8.60 8.02 -0.44
CA GLU A 79 -8.13 8.31 -1.80
C GLU A 79 -8.69 9.64 -2.31
N VAL A 80 -10.01 9.84 -2.19
CA VAL A 80 -10.68 11.08 -2.59
C VAL A 80 -10.19 12.26 -1.76
N ALA A 81 -10.07 12.11 -0.44
CA ALA A 81 -9.59 13.19 0.44
C ALA A 81 -8.14 13.58 0.13
N LEU A 82 -7.29 12.62 -0.23
CA LEU A 82 -5.87 12.86 -0.50
C LEU A 82 -5.57 13.10 -1.97
N ASN A 83 -6.57 12.98 -2.85
CA ASN A 83 -6.43 12.99 -4.31
C ASN A 83 -5.28 12.07 -4.78
N THR A 84 -5.34 10.79 -4.39
CA THR A 84 -4.27 9.80 -4.64
C THR A 84 -4.85 8.40 -4.71
N ASN A 85 -4.21 7.52 -5.47
CA ASN A 85 -4.57 6.10 -5.51
C ASN A 85 -3.77 5.32 -4.46
N LEU A 86 -4.45 4.72 -3.48
CA LEU A 86 -3.83 3.97 -2.40
C LEU A 86 -3.59 2.51 -2.80
N LEU A 87 -4.52 1.89 -3.53
CA LEU A 87 -4.48 0.47 -3.87
C LEU A 87 -3.68 0.14 -5.13
N ASN A 88 -3.61 1.07 -6.08
CA ASN A 88 -2.91 0.92 -7.35
C ASN A 88 -1.89 2.04 -7.48
N PRO A 89 -0.65 1.87 -6.98
CA PRO A 89 0.41 2.83 -7.29
C PRO A 89 0.62 2.84 -8.82
N GLU A 90 0.76 4.02 -9.40
CA GLU A 90 1.21 4.15 -10.79
C GLU A 90 2.48 3.30 -11.00
N PRO A 91 2.59 2.55 -12.12
CA PRO A 91 3.77 1.75 -12.39
C PRO A 91 5.00 2.65 -12.35
N GLN A 92 5.90 2.37 -11.41
CA GLN A 92 7.14 3.12 -11.28
C GLN A 92 8.11 2.58 -12.32
N TYR A 93 8.18 3.24 -13.48
CA TYR A 93 9.13 2.90 -14.53
C TYR A 93 10.56 3.11 -14.02
N VAL A 94 11.30 2.00 -13.86
CA VAL A 94 12.73 2.05 -13.56
C VAL A 94 13.49 2.09 -14.89
N TYR A 95 14.27 3.15 -15.08
CA TYR A 95 15.17 3.22 -16.22
C TYR A 95 16.38 2.32 -15.96
N LEU A 96 16.40 1.16 -16.60
CA LEU A 96 17.45 0.14 -16.46
C LEU A 96 18.70 0.41 -17.32
N GLY A 97 18.73 1.53 -18.05
CA GLY A 97 19.81 1.91 -18.95
C GLY A 97 19.38 2.02 -20.42
N MET A 98 20.26 2.56 -21.25
CA MET A 98 20.10 2.60 -22.70
C MET A 98 20.78 1.35 -23.27
N VAL A 99 20.06 0.57 -24.08
CA VAL A 99 20.69 -0.50 -24.86
C VAL A 99 21.27 0.15 -26.11
N GLU A 100 22.59 0.25 -26.20
CA GLU A 100 23.27 0.66 -27.44
C GLU A 100 23.21 -0.52 -28.43
N GLY A 101 22.13 -0.60 -29.23
CA GLY A 101 21.90 -1.76 -30.07
C GLY A 101 20.77 -1.58 -31.08
N GLY A 102 21.05 -1.89 -32.35
CA GLY A 102 20.06 -1.83 -33.46
C GLY A 102 18.87 -2.79 -33.25
N SER A 103 17.87 -2.68 -34.14
CA SER A 103 16.53 -3.29 -34.04
C SER A 103 16.41 -4.75 -33.57
N ASN A 104 17.46 -5.55 -33.69
CA ASN A 104 17.46 -6.97 -33.37
C ASN A 104 17.77 -7.28 -31.88
N GLU A 105 18.31 -6.32 -31.11
CA GLU A 105 18.68 -6.52 -29.69
C GLU A 105 17.59 -6.06 -28.71
N VAL A 106 16.64 -5.25 -29.20
CA VAL A 106 15.48 -4.76 -28.43
C VAL A 106 14.53 -5.90 -28.05
N ALA A 107 14.42 -6.93 -28.91
CA ALA A 107 13.55 -8.09 -28.66
C ALA A 107 14.02 -8.88 -27.43
N THR A 108 15.33 -9.12 -27.31
CA THR A 108 15.93 -9.89 -26.21
C THR A 108 15.85 -9.16 -24.86
N ALA A 109 15.86 -7.82 -24.87
CA ALA A 109 15.77 -7.01 -23.65
C ALA A 109 14.34 -6.99 -23.05
N LYS A 110 13.30 -7.23 -23.86
CA LYS A 110 11.91 -7.28 -23.39
C LYS A 110 11.60 -8.56 -22.60
N ASP A 111 12.31 -9.66 -22.79
CA ASP A 111 11.93 -10.93 -22.14
C ASP A 111 12.41 -11.08 -20.68
N ASN A 112 13.21 -10.12 -20.17
CA ASN A 112 13.79 -10.20 -18.81
C ASN A 112 13.13 -9.28 -17.78
N TYR A 113 11.95 -8.70 -18.06
CA TYR A 113 11.20 -8.02 -17.01
C TYR A 113 10.30 -9.02 -16.27
N GLU A 114 10.39 -9.06 -14.95
CA GLU A 114 9.34 -9.67 -14.15
C GLU A 114 8.13 -8.74 -14.19
N GLN A 115 7.09 -9.17 -14.90
CA GLN A 115 5.81 -8.49 -14.94
C GLN A 115 5.22 -8.54 -13.52
N THR A 116 5.29 -7.44 -12.77
CA THR A 116 4.60 -7.32 -11.48
C THR A 116 3.10 -7.21 -11.77
N TYR A 117 2.44 -8.34 -11.97
CA TYR A 117 1.02 -8.37 -12.30
C TYR A 117 0.19 -7.76 -11.15
N TYR A 118 -0.41 -6.60 -11.38
CA TYR A 118 -1.84 -6.45 -11.12
C TYR A 118 -2.51 -6.97 -12.39
N THR A 119 -2.91 -8.24 -12.38
CA THR A 119 -3.60 -8.89 -13.51
C THR A 119 -4.86 -8.10 -13.86
N GLN A 120 -4.83 -7.43 -15.00
CA GLN A 120 -6.03 -7.05 -15.73
C GLN A 120 -6.65 -8.32 -16.33
N GLU A 121 -7.37 -9.11 -15.53
CA GLU A 121 -8.48 -9.95 -15.99
C GLU A 121 -9.37 -10.22 -14.77
N ALA A 122 -10.36 -9.35 -14.55
CA ALA A 122 -11.54 -9.71 -13.80
C ALA A 122 -12.64 -10.00 -14.83
N VAL A 123 -13.00 -11.28 -14.93
CA VAL A 123 -14.13 -11.80 -15.70
C VAL A 123 -15.44 -11.15 -15.24
#